data_AF-A0A7Y5SQQ6-F1
#
_entry.id   AF-A0A7Y5SQQ6-F1
#
_cell.length_a   1.000
_cell.length_b   1.000
_cell.length_c   1.000
_cell.angle_alpha   90.00
_cell.angle_beta   90.00
_cell.angle_gamma   90.00
#
_symmetry.space_group_name_H-M   'P 1'
#
loop_
_entity.id
_entity.type
_entity.pdbx_description
1 polymer ?
#
loop_
_entity_poly.entity_id
_entity_poly.type
_entity_poly.pdbx_seq_one_letter_code
_entity_poly.pdbx_strand_id
1 'polypeptide(L)'
;TGQAFARGVLRWWRCASTCAAPGINPPETTCSGSCERQFQFSSLHPGGCHFTFADGHTDLISETIDLDVFRGLLTRQGGEVVGPF
;
A
#
# COMPACT_ATOMS: atom_id res chain seq x y z
N THR A 1 2.27 17.09 3.72
CA THR A 1 1.11 16.73 4.55
C THR A 1 0.47 15.47 3.98
N GLY A 2 0.74 14.29 4.55
CA GLY A 2 0.25 13.02 3.99
C GLY A 2 0.90 11.76 4.58
N GLN A 3 1.07 11.71 5.91
CA GLN A 3 1.59 10.52 6.62
C GLN A 3 0.51 9.46 6.91
N ALA A 4 -0.70 9.62 6.37
CA ALA A 4 -1.83 8.75 6.68
C ALA A 4 -1.69 7.31 6.13
N PHE A 5 -0.91 7.10 5.06
CA PHE A 5 -0.75 5.78 4.43
C PHE A 5 -0.08 4.74 5.34
N ALA A 6 1.02 5.12 6.01
CA ALA A 6 1.75 4.21 6.88
C ALA A 6 1.01 3.86 8.20
N ARG A 7 -0.14 4.51 8.49
CA ARG A 7 -0.89 4.25 9.72
C ARG A 7 -2.36 3.87 9.50
N GLY A 8 -2.89 4.02 8.28
CA GLY A 8 -4.28 3.67 7.96
C GLY A 8 -4.56 2.17 7.99
N VAL A 9 -3.55 1.35 7.68
CA VAL A 9 -3.68 -0.10 7.65
C VAL A 9 -3.08 -0.79 8.89
N LEU A 10 -2.25 -0.08 9.65
CA LEU A 10 -1.76 -0.60 10.92
C LEU A 10 -2.82 -0.39 11.98
N ARG A 11 -3.37 -1.47 12.53
CA ARG A 11 -3.86 -1.42 13.91
C ARG A 11 -2.65 -1.11 14.79
N TRP A 12 -2.53 0.15 15.16
CA TRP A 12 -1.48 0.83 15.95
C TRP A 12 -1.10 0.10 17.26
N TRP A 13 -1.91 -0.83 17.74
CA TRP A 13 -1.63 -1.67 18.92
C TRP A 13 -1.13 -3.09 18.60
N ARG A 14 -1.26 -3.55 17.35
CA ARG A 14 -0.87 -4.89 16.91
C ARG A 14 0.41 -4.86 16.08
N CYS A 15 0.62 -3.79 15.32
CA CYS A 15 1.73 -3.64 14.39
C CYS A 15 2.67 -2.49 14.78
N ALA A 16 3.97 -2.75 14.64
CA ALA A 16 5.03 -1.86 15.07
C ALA A 16 5.31 -0.84 13.96
N SER A 17 4.90 0.41 14.16
CA SER A 17 5.06 1.50 13.19
C SER A 17 6.49 1.70 12.66
N THR A 18 7.51 1.22 13.38
CA THR A 18 8.91 1.27 12.96
C THR A 18 9.24 0.34 11.79
N CYS A 19 8.39 -0.65 11.53
CA CYS A 19 8.61 -1.69 10.51
C CYS A 19 7.64 -1.56 9.33
N ALA A 20 6.72 -0.61 9.43
CA ALA A 20 5.81 -0.23 8.37
C ALA A 20 6.54 0.48 7.23
N ALA A 21 6.51 -0.11 6.04
CA ALA A 21 6.96 0.56 4.82
C ALA A 21 5.76 1.08 4.01
N PRO A 22 5.87 2.22 3.33
CA PRO A 22 4.88 2.60 2.32
C PRO A 22 5.00 1.69 1.09
N GLY A 23 3.89 1.46 0.38
CA GLY A 23 3.88 0.67 -0.86
C GLY A 23 3.06 -0.62 -0.76
N ILE A 24 3.41 -1.57 -1.62
CA ILE A 24 2.79 -2.88 -1.78
C ILE A 24 3.86 -3.96 -1.48
N ASN A 25 3.45 -5.10 -0.94
CA ASN A 25 4.36 -6.23 -0.65
C ASN A 25 5.57 -5.85 0.21
N PRO A 26 5.38 -5.29 1.43
CA PRO A 26 6.51 -5.05 2.31
C PRO A 26 7.27 -6.37 2.60
N PRO A 27 8.60 -6.30 2.79
CA PRO A 27 9.39 -7.48 3.11
C PRO A 27 8.94 -8.09 4.45
N GLU A 28 9.20 -9.38 4.63
CA GLU A 28 9.00 -9.98 5.95
C GLU A 28 9.94 -9.33 6.97
N THR A 29 9.39 -8.93 8.11
CA THR A 29 10.15 -8.30 9.19
C THR A 29 10.00 -9.11 10.48
N THR A 30 10.95 -8.93 11.41
CA THR A 30 10.91 -9.55 12.73
C THR A 30 9.94 -8.87 13.70
N CYS A 31 9.22 -7.85 13.26
CA CYS A 31 8.38 -7.02 14.11
C CYS A 31 6.97 -7.61 14.21
N SER A 32 6.49 -7.84 15.44
CA SER A 32 5.13 -8.29 15.73
C SER A 32 4.62 -9.41 14.80
N GLY A 33 5.50 -10.37 14.44
CA GLY A 33 5.17 -11.47 13.55
C GLY A 33 4.89 -11.06 12.10
N SER A 34 5.59 -10.05 11.57
CA SER A 34 5.41 -9.52 10.21
C SER A 34 3.98 -9.03 9.94
N CYS A 35 3.26 -8.59 10.98
CA CYS A 35 1.86 -8.20 10.83
C CYS A 35 1.68 -6.96 9.93
N GLU A 36 2.72 -6.14 9.76
CA GLU A 36 2.78 -5.06 8.76
C GLU A 36 2.36 -5.58 7.37
N ARG A 37 2.93 -6.71 6.96
CA ARG A 37 2.64 -7.36 5.68
C ARG A 37 1.23 -7.91 5.62
N GLN A 38 0.73 -8.46 6.73
CA GLN A 38 -0.62 -9.04 6.81
C GLN A 38 -1.73 -7.99 6.72
N PHE A 39 -1.48 -6.80 7.25
CA PHE A 39 -2.48 -5.75 7.28
C PHE A 39 -2.35 -4.82 6.07
N GLN A 40 -1.16 -4.52 5.57
CA GLN A 40 -0.99 -3.72 4.35
C GLN A 40 -1.45 -4.45 3.08
N PHE A 41 -1.56 -3.70 1.97
CA PHE A 41 -1.78 -4.27 0.65
C PHE A 41 -0.61 -5.19 0.29
N SER A 42 -0.86 -6.49 0.26
CA SER A 42 0.15 -7.49 -0.07
C SER A 42 -0.44 -8.72 -0.76
N SER A 43 0.44 -9.40 -1.46
CA SER A 43 0.26 -10.64 -2.20
C SER A 43 1.47 -11.52 -1.94
N LEU A 44 1.27 -12.84 -1.94
CA LEU A 44 2.37 -13.80 -1.92
C LEU A 44 3.00 -13.98 -3.31
N HIS A 45 2.32 -13.54 -4.37
CA HIS A 45 2.85 -13.57 -5.72
C HIS A 45 3.78 -12.37 -5.96
N PRO A 46 4.93 -12.59 -6.63
CA PRO A 46 5.82 -11.51 -7.02
C PRO A 46 5.16 -10.60 -8.06
N GLY A 47 5.60 -9.35 -8.10
CA GLY A 47 5.24 -8.41 -9.16
C GLY A 47 4.13 -7.43 -8.81
N GLY A 48 3.33 -7.67 -7.75
CA GLY A 48 2.34 -6.72 -7.28
C GLY A 48 1.05 -7.34 -6.76
N CYS A 49 -0.01 -6.52 -6.72
CA CYS A 49 -1.35 -6.91 -6.27
C CYS A 49 -2.41 -6.42 -7.26
N HIS A 50 -3.50 -7.17 -7.39
CA HIS A 50 -4.68 -6.71 -8.13
C HIS A 50 -5.48 -5.73 -7.29
N PHE A 51 -5.78 -4.56 -7.87
CA PHE A 51 -6.63 -3.55 -7.25
C PHE A 51 -7.87 -3.35 -8.12
N THR A 52 -9.03 -3.41 -7.48
CA THR A 52 -10.31 -3.11 -8.11
C THR A 52 -10.68 -1.66 -7.83
N PHE A 53 -11.00 -0.93 -8.89
CA PHE A 53 -11.38 0.48 -8.84
C PHE A 53 -12.89 0.64 -8.66
N ALA A 54 -13.33 1.86 -8.33
CA ALA A 54 -14.73 2.14 -8.01
C ALA A 54 -15.71 1.93 -9.19
N ASP A 55 -15.21 2.00 -10.42
CA ASP A 55 -15.91 1.71 -11.67
C ASP A 55 -15.88 0.21 -12.04
N GLY A 56 -15.21 -0.62 -11.23
CA GLY A 56 -15.21 -2.09 -11.36
C GLY A 56 -14.09 -2.67 -12.21
N HIS A 57 -13.26 -1.87 -12.86
CA HIS A 57 -12.05 -2.39 -13.51
C HIS A 57 -11.05 -2.89 -12.47
N THR A 58 -10.24 -3.87 -12.85
CA THR A 58 -9.22 -4.43 -11.97
C THR A 58 -7.91 -4.49 -12.72
N ASP A 59 -6.91 -3.79 -12.20
CA ASP A 59 -5.57 -3.78 -12.76
C ASP A 59 -4.56 -4.34 -11.76
N LEU A 60 -3.50 -4.96 -12.29
CA LEU A 60 -2.36 -5.36 -11.49
C LEU A 60 -1.48 -4.13 -11.28
N ILE A 61 -1.40 -3.66 -10.03
CA ILE A 61 -0.49 -2.58 -9.67
C ILE A 61 0.83 -3.18 -9.21
N SER A 62 1.91 -2.73 -9.83
CA SER A 62 3.25 -3.22 -9.52
C SER A 62 3.66 -2.91 -8.08
N GLU A 63 4.41 -3.83 -7.44
CA GLU A 63 5.08 -3.53 -6.17
C GLU A 63 6.18 -2.46 -6.29
N THR A 64 6.59 -2.15 -7.52
CA THR A 64 7.58 -1.10 -7.84
C THR A 64 6.95 0.24 -8.24
N ILE A 65 5.62 0.38 -8.12
CA ILE A 65 4.93 1.64 -8.42
C ILE A 65 5.53 2.81 -7.63
N ASP A 66 5.60 3.96 -8.29
CA ASP A 66 5.97 5.20 -7.61
C ASP A 66 5.00 5.50 -6.45
N LEU A 67 5.58 5.79 -5.28
CA LEU A 67 4.80 5.96 -4.05
C LEU A 67 3.89 7.18 -4.07
N ASP A 68 4.21 8.22 -4.84
CA ASP A 68 3.38 9.42 -4.97
C ASP A 68 2.24 9.18 -5.96
N VAL A 69 2.49 8.43 -7.05
CA VAL A 69 1.43 7.95 -7.96
C VAL A 69 0.47 7.02 -7.22
N PHE A 70 0.99 6.05 -6.46
CA PHE A 70 0.16 5.13 -5.69
C PHE A 70 -0.66 5.84 -4.62
N ARG A 71 -0.11 6.88 -4.00
CA ARG A 71 -0.88 7.77 -3.12
C ARG A 71 -2.00 8.46 -3.88
N GLY A 72 -1.72 9.02 -5.05
CA GLY A 72 -2.73 9.69 -5.87
C GLY A 72 -3.90 8.80 -6.26
N LEU A 73 -3.64 7.51 -6.52
CA LEU A 73 -4.68 6.51 -6.78
C LEU A 73 -5.65 6.30 -5.61
N LEU A 74 -5.18 6.50 -4.37
CA LEU A 74 -5.94 6.25 -3.16
C LEU A 74 -6.60 7.51 -2.60
N THR A 75 -6.12 8.71 -2.97
CA THR A 75 -6.74 9.96 -2.49
C THR A 75 -7.91 10.37 -3.38
N ARG A 76 -9.08 10.55 -2.75
CA ARG A 76 -10.25 11.12 -3.45
C ARG A 76 -10.08 12.60 -3.80
N GLN A 77 -9.18 13.31 -3.12
CA GLN A 77 -9.01 14.76 -3.27
C GLN A 77 -8.10 15.14 -4.45
N GLY A 78 -7.60 14.16 -5.22
CA GLY A 78 -7.69 14.14 -6.69
C GLY A 78 -7.07 15.30 -7.47
N GLY A 79 -6.12 16.03 -6.90
CA GLY A 79 -5.35 17.05 -7.61
C GLY A 79 -4.08 16.51 -8.27
N GLU A 80 -3.76 15.23 -8.03
CA GLU A 80 -2.55 14.57 -8.52
C GLU A 80 -2.79 14.03 -9.94
N VAL A 81 -1.89 14.34 -10.88
CA VAL A 81 -1.92 13.74 -12.21
C VAL A 81 -1.45 12.30 -12.07
N VAL A 82 -2.39 11.37 -12.07
CA VAL A 82 -2.07 9.95 -12.09
C VAL A 82 -1.68 9.56 -13.52
N GLY A 83 -0.39 9.33 -13.75
CA GLY A 83 0.12 8.77 -15.01
C GLY A 83 -0.25 7.29 -15.16
N PRO A 84 0.12 6.62 -16.27
CA PRO A 84 0.02 5.17 -16.36
C PRO A 84 0.83 4.50 -15.22
N PHE A 85 0.27 3.46 -14.62
CA PHE A 85 0.79 2.77 -13.43
C PHE A 85 0.83 1.25 -13.61
#